data_AF-A0A381WDC9-F1
#
_entry.id   AF-A0A381WDC9-F1
#
_cell.length_a   1.000
_cell.length_b   1.000
_cell.length_c   1.000
_cell.angle_alpha   90.00
_cell.angle_beta   90.00
_cell.angle_gamma   90.00
#
_symmetry.space_group_name_H-M   'P 1'
#
loop_
_entity.id
_entity.type
_entity.pdbx_description
1 polymer ?
#
loop_
_entity_poly.entity_id
_entity_poly.type
_entity_poly.pdbx_seq_one_letter_code
_entity_poly.pdbx_strand_id
1 'polypeptide(L)'
;FLVEDGSIPEEDNLAHEWVASAVRAATDMRVAEIAAVTAGHIRQMGWSARPHISEGECLDAKRLAVLAGLGIREGEAIINPYIEHFSIGVIATDYELALEQPLAESALKAKGLRYWWGQNGARSGRERNRKAKRPSDYSSYPMEQVKRVDRPTTLILDDEVPRVPKRAAFFERALQGDLGAKASVERTRFSFKHPTSQSLLQAIRSLVPCQDGDVAEGMDQSRYSDPAANARAIKSLSYFLGSDLTGICEVPRYAWHSHKGDGRPIEMYHRYAVVMLIDQGFDTMEGASGDDWISGTQSMRGYLRGAEIAGVMAEMLRGLGFSSRSQTNADSDVLHIPLILWAGLGELSRIGELVLNPFVGPRFKSVVMTTDLPLEVDRPIDFGLQTFCNGCWKCARECPCDAIPWGDSVMFNGYEMWKIDAERCTRYRLTNSKGSACGRCMKTCPLNKVVDLDGPLLTRIGSWLGVNAKWLKPLMVPFAAWFDDKIGMGMRNPAKKWWFDHEIVDGVVTIPKATNQRDIDPSHRPDPKKQKIAYYHANMMPPPDAPGPVVVDRKAALAAKELLETPEEARQRVARGEGPPAHYIPTPAIGAEVSEEGRVASPYAKK
;
A
#
# COMPACT_ATOMS: atom_id res chain seq x y z
N PHE A 1 -0.31 -13.14 22.35
CA PHE A 1 0.23 -13.42 20.99
C PHE A 1 1.74 -13.20 21.01
N LEU A 2 2.48 -13.74 20.03
CA LEU A 2 3.93 -13.56 19.91
C LEU A 2 4.28 -12.80 18.64
N VAL A 3 5.35 -12.02 18.66
CA VAL A 3 5.95 -11.40 17.48
C VAL A 3 7.42 -11.82 17.41
N GLU A 4 7.81 -12.48 16.31
CA GLU A 4 9.19 -12.92 16.05
C GLU A 4 10.09 -11.71 15.82
N ASP A 5 11.31 -11.77 16.36
CA ASP A 5 12.31 -10.71 16.21
C ASP A 5 12.77 -10.58 14.75
N GLY A 6 13.07 -9.34 14.34
CA GLY A 6 13.65 -9.06 13.02
C GLY A 6 15.06 -9.63 12.88
N SER A 7 15.42 -10.07 11.68
CA SER A 7 16.77 -10.56 11.40
C SER A 7 17.79 -9.42 11.41
N ILE A 8 18.88 -9.60 12.16
CA ILE A 8 19.96 -8.61 12.24
C ILE A 8 20.74 -8.62 10.92
N PRO A 9 21.01 -7.45 10.30
CA PRO A 9 21.87 -7.33 9.13
C PRO A 9 23.29 -7.86 9.35
N GLU A 10 24.02 -8.13 8.27
CA GLU A 10 25.42 -8.53 8.29
C GLU A 10 26.32 -7.45 8.91
N GLU A 11 27.40 -7.81 9.59
CA GLU A 11 28.28 -6.87 10.32
C GLU A 11 28.91 -5.78 9.44
N ASP A 12 29.11 -6.05 8.15
CA ASP A 12 29.64 -5.09 7.16
C ASP A 12 28.56 -4.15 6.59
N ASN A 13 27.31 -4.26 7.04
CA ASN A 13 26.20 -3.40 6.67
C ASN A 13 26.00 -2.30 7.72
N LEU A 14 25.95 -1.02 7.32
CA LEU A 14 25.77 0.10 8.27
C LEU A 14 24.51 -0.06 9.14
N ALA A 15 23.47 -0.71 8.62
CA ALA A 15 22.25 -0.97 9.38
C ALA A 15 22.43 -1.91 10.56
N HIS A 16 23.50 -2.72 10.59
CA HIS A 16 23.80 -3.60 11.71
C HIS A 16 23.89 -2.82 13.02
N GLU A 17 24.71 -1.77 13.05
CA GLU A 17 24.88 -0.94 14.23
C GLU A 17 23.61 -0.16 14.61
N TRP A 18 22.77 0.16 13.62
CA TRP A 18 21.50 0.85 13.88
C TRP A 18 20.50 -0.06 14.61
N VAL A 19 20.52 -1.37 14.36
CA VAL A 19 19.46 -2.28 14.84
C VAL A 19 19.92 -3.30 15.88
N ALA A 20 21.19 -3.68 15.94
CA ALA A 20 21.68 -4.81 16.76
C ALA A 20 21.33 -4.66 18.25
N SER A 21 21.41 -3.43 18.79
CA SER A 21 21.04 -3.13 20.18
C SER A 21 19.54 -2.85 20.37
N ALA A 22 18.79 -2.68 19.29
CA ALA A 22 17.40 -2.23 19.30
C ALA A 22 16.39 -3.31 18.88
N VAL A 23 16.83 -4.56 18.64
CA VAL A 23 15.97 -5.66 18.17
C VAL A 23 14.72 -5.83 19.05
N ARG A 24 14.91 -5.95 20.37
CA ARG A 24 13.79 -6.12 21.31
C ARG A 24 12.84 -4.93 21.28
N ALA A 25 13.37 -3.70 21.25
CA ALA A 25 12.56 -2.49 21.21
C ALA A 25 11.72 -2.38 19.92
N ALA A 26 12.29 -2.76 18.77
CA ALA A 26 11.58 -2.79 17.50
C ALA A 26 10.45 -3.83 17.50
N THR A 27 10.68 -5.01 18.09
CA THR A 27 9.65 -6.04 18.24
C THR A 27 8.56 -5.60 19.23
N ASP A 28 8.93 -4.97 20.35
CA ASP A 28 7.99 -4.47 21.37
C ASP A 28 7.11 -3.32 20.83
N MET A 29 7.67 -2.44 19.98
CA MET A 29 6.89 -1.46 19.22
C MET A 29 5.80 -2.15 18.38
N ARG A 30 6.16 -3.23 17.67
CA ARG A 30 5.17 -3.99 16.89
C ARG A 30 4.11 -4.66 17.76
N VAL A 31 4.50 -5.17 18.92
CA VAL A 31 3.56 -5.72 19.91
C VAL A 31 2.59 -4.64 20.37
N ALA A 32 3.09 -3.43 20.66
CA ALA A 32 2.28 -2.28 21.05
C ALA A 32 1.25 -1.92 19.96
N GLU A 33 1.69 -1.83 18.70
CA GLU A 33 0.82 -1.56 17.55
C GLU A 33 -0.35 -2.57 17.47
N ILE A 34 -0.02 -3.87 17.46
CA ILE A 34 -1.00 -4.95 17.32
C ILE A 34 -1.95 -4.97 18.52
N ALA A 35 -1.42 -4.83 19.74
CA ALA A 35 -2.20 -4.87 20.96
C ALA A 35 -3.16 -3.67 21.04
N ALA A 36 -2.70 -2.46 20.72
CA ALA A 36 -3.50 -1.25 20.73
C ALA A 36 -4.66 -1.31 19.72
N VAL A 37 -4.40 -1.76 18.49
CA VAL A 37 -5.42 -1.88 17.44
C VAL A 37 -6.44 -2.97 17.79
N THR A 38 -5.98 -4.12 18.28
CA THR A 38 -6.85 -5.25 18.62
C THR A 38 -7.72 -4.93 19.84
N ALA A 39 -7.15 -4.34 20.89
CA ALA A 39 -7.91 -3.88 22.04
C ALA A 39 -8.89 -2.76 21.65
N GLY A 40 -8.50 -1.87 20.73
CA GLY A 40 -9.39 -0.88 20.14
C GLY A 40 -10.60 -1.52 19.45
N HIS A 41 -10.36 -2.56 18.63
CA HIS A 41 -11.43 -3.29 17.95
C HIS A 41 -12.43 -3.88 18.95
N ILE A 42 -11.93 -4.52 20.01
CA ILE A 42 -12.77 -5.12 21.06
C ILE A 42 -13.59 -4.04 21.81
N ARG A 43 -12.97 -2.90 22.13
CA ARG A 43 -13.67 -1.76 22.74
C ARG A 43 -14.76 -1.18 21.84
N GLN A 44 -14.52 -1.10 20.54
CA GLN A 44 -15.53 -0.66 19.59
C GLN A 44 -16.74 -1.63 19.56
N MET A 45 -16.52 -2.93 19.78
CA MET A 45 -17.60 -3.91 19.91
C MET A 45 -18.36 -3.84 21.26
N GLY A 46 -17.96 -2.97 22.19
CA GLY A 46 -18.67 -2.73 23.45
C GLY A 46 -18.10 -3.45 24.68
N TRP A 47 -16.93 -4.09 24.56
CA TRP A 47 -16.27 -4.83 25.64
C TRP A 47 -15.09 -4.05 26.22
N SER A 48 -14.75 -4.24 27.49
CA SER A 48 -13.52 -3.68 28.03
C SER A 48 -12.32 -4.48 27.49
N ALA A 49 -11.29 -3.78 27.01
CA ALA A 49 -10.05 -4.41 26.59
C ALA A 49 -8.85 -3.49 26.83
N ARG A 50 -7.78 -4.06 27.39
CA ARG A 50 -6.54 -3.37 27.74
C ARG A 50 -5.32 -4.12 27.19
N PRO A 51 -4.46 -3.45 26.39
CA PRO A 51 -3.18 -4.02 25.99
C PRO A 51 -2.18 -3.97 27.16
N HIS A 52 -1.30 -4.96 27.21
CA HIS A 52 -0.18 -5.11 28.15
C HIS A 52 1.07 -5.49 27.34
N ILE A 53 2.11 -4.66 27.42
CA ILE A 53 3.21 -4.62 26.44
C ILE A 53 4.59 -4.77 27.10
N SER A 54 4.77 -4.35 28.36
CA SER A 54 6.08 -4.40 29.06
C SER A 54 6.11 -5.34 30.28
N GLU A 55 7.29 -5.84 30.62
CA GLU A 55 7.52 -6.54 31.90
C GLU A 55 7.29 -5.57 33.08
N GLY A 56 6.59 -6.01 34.13
CA GLY A 56 6.25 -5.19 35.31
C GLY A 56 4.81 -4.66 35.37
N GLU A 57 3.96 -4.97 34.38
CA GLU A 57 2.53 -4.74 34.45
C GLU A 57 1.81 -5.74 35.38
N CYS A 58 0.53 -5.53 35.67
CA CYS A 58 -0.27 -6.36 36.61
C CYS A 58 -0.44 -7.85 36.19
N LEU A 59 0.06 -8.25 35.02
CA LEU A 59 -0.07 -9.60 34.47
C LEU A 59 1.30 -10.21 34.16
N ASP A 60 1.47 -11.49 34.49
CA ASP A 60 2.65 -12.26 34.11
C ASP A 60 2.50 -12.77 32.67
N ALA A 61 3.10 -12.03 31.73
CA ALA A 61 3.03 -12.33 30.29
C ALA A 61 3.64 -13.68 29.94
N LYS A 62 4.71 -14.11 30.62
CA LYS A 62 5.37 -15.40 30.38
C LYS A 62 4.46 -16.55 30.80
N ARG A 63 3.85 -16.46 31.99
CA ARG A 63 2.86 -17.44 32.46
C ARG A 63 1.66 -17.52 31.52
N LEU A 64 1.14 -16.38 31.07
CA LEU A 64 0.02 -16.35 30.13
C LEU A 64 0.37 -16.97 28.77
N ALA A 65 1.59 -16.75 28.26
CA ALA A 65 2.04 -17.38 27.03
C ALA A 65 2.06 -18.92 27.13
N VAL A 66 2.45 -19.49 28.28
CA VAL A 66 2.42 -20.93 28.52
C VAL A 66 0.97 -21.44 28.59
N LEU A 67 0.12 -20.79 29.38
CA LEU A 67 -1.27 -21.19 29.55
C LEU A 67 -2.06 -21.11 28.24
N ALA A 68 -1.74 -20.14 27.38
CA ALA A 68 -2.36 -19.96 26.07
C ALA A 68 -1.76 -20.86 24.98
N GLY A 69 -0.86 -21.80 25.32
CA GLY A 69 -0.29 -22.73 24.33
C GLY A 69 0.69 -22.09 23.33
N LEU A 70 1.30 -20.96 23.68
CA LEU A 70 2.25 -20.24 22.82
C LEU A 70 3.71 -20.63 23.08
N GLY A 71 4.00 -21.33 24.17
CA GLY A 71 5.34 -21.80 24.48
C GLY A 71 5.38 -22.70 25.71
N ILE A 72 6.55 -23.28 25.97
CA ILE A 72 6.83 -24.12 27.13
C ILE A 72 7.83 -23.38 28.02
N ARG A 73 7.63 -23.41 29.33
CA ARG A 73 8.56 -22.80 30.28
C ARG A 73 9.75 -23.72 30.50
N GLU A 74 10.95 -23.19 30.30
CA GLU A 74 12.22 -23.84 30.66
C GLU A 74 13.02 -22.86 31.53
N GLY A 75 13.02 -23.10 32.85
CA GLY A 75 13.54 -22.12 33.81
C GLY A 75 12.78 -20.79 33.76
N GLU A 76 13.51 -19.71 33.48
CA GLU A 76 12.98 -18.34 33.32
C GLU A 76 12.65 -17.96 31.88
N ALA A 77 12.94 -18.85 30.93
CA ALA A 77 12.70 -18.66 29.51
C ALA A 77 11.37 -19.32 29.07
N ILE A 78 10.78 -18.77 28.01
CA ILE A 78 9.69 -19.38 27.26
C ILE A 78 10.24 -19.85 25.93
N ILE A 79 10.11 -21.14 25.65
CA ILE A 79 10.54 -21.76 24.41
C ILE A 79 9.33 -21.95 23.49
N ASN A 80 9.37 -21.37 22.30
CA ASN A 80 8.39 -21.64 21.25
C ASN A 80 8.95 -22.70 20.28
N PRO A 81 8.14 -23.67 19.83
CA PRO A 81 8.64 -24.76 18.96
C PRO A 81 9.03 -24.33 17.53
N TYR A 82 8.69 -23.11 17.10
CA TYR A 82 8.90 -22.64 15.73
C TYR A 82 9.72 -21.36 15.61
N ILE A 83 9.64 -20.46 16.60
CA ILE A 83 10.36 -19.18 16.62
C ILE A 83 11.32 -19.12 17.81
N GLU A 84 12.51 -18.56 17.60
CA GLU A 84 13.60 -18.61 18.59
C GLU A 84 13.62 -17.39 19.50
N HIS A 85 13.46 -16.19 18.94
CA HIS A 85 13.45 -14.93 19.68
C HIS A 85 12.19 -14.14 19.34
N PHE A 86 11.50 -13.64 20.37
CA PHE A 86 10.20 -13.00 20.20
C PHE A 86 9.80 -12.15 21.41
N SER A 87 8.89 -11.21 21.18
CA SER A 87 8.20 -10.47 22.24
C SER A 87 6.78 -11.01 22.45
N ILE A 88 6.25 -10.83 23.66
CA ILE A 88 4.92 -11.30 24.07
C ILE A 88 3.98 -10.10 24.19
N GLY A 89 2.85 -10.16 23.47
CA GLY A 89 1.74 -9.23 23.64
C GLY A 89 0.56 -9.86 24.36
N VAL A 90 0.00 -9.16 25.33
CA VAL A 90 -1.19 -9.59 26.08
C VAL A 90 -2.30 -8.55 25.94
N ILE A 91 -3.53 -9.03 25.78
CA ILE A 91 -4.74 -8.19 25.81
C ILE A 91 -5.67 -8.81 26.84
N ALA A 92 -5.93 -8.09 27.93
CA ALA A 92 -6.93 -8.47 28.91
C ALA A 92 -8.28 -7.89 28.49
N THR A 93 -9.34 -8.68 28.60
CA THR A 93 -10.67 -8.29 28.13
C THR A 93 -11.76 -9.02 28.91
N ASP A 94 -12.94 -8.41 29.02
CA ASP A 94 -14.16 -9.08 29.51
C ASP A 94 -14.98 -9.73 28.37
N TYR A 95 -14.59 -9.51 27.12
CA TYR A 95 -15.09 -10.29 25.98
C TYR A 95 -14.74 -11.77 26.13
N GLU A 96 -15.75 -12.61 26.34
CA GLU A 96 -15.59 -14.05 26.53
C GLU A 96 -15.03 -14.70 25.25
N LEU A 97 -13.93 -15.46 25.42
CA LEU A 97 -13.22 -16.14 24.34
C LEU A 97 -13.06 -17.61 24.68
N ALA A 98 -13.17 -18.47 23.66
CA ALA A 98 -12.77 -19.86 23.81
C ALA A 98 -11.27 -19.93 24.18
N LEU A 99 -10.96 -20.72 25.22
CA LEU A 99 -9.61 -20.86 25.72
C LEU A 99 -8.85 -21.95 24.96
N GLU A 100 -7.60 -21.64 24.61
CA GLU A 100 -6.65 -22.61 24.07
C GLU A 100 -6.09 -23.49 25.19
N GLN A 101 -5.44 -24.60 24.81
CA GLN A 101 -4.78 -25.51 25.73
C GLN A 101 -3.25 -25.29 25.76
N PRO A 102 -2.59 -25.47 26.91
CA PRO A 102 -1.13 -25.44 26.99
C PRO A 102 -0.47 -26.49 26.07
N LEU A 103 0.74 -26.19 25.59
CA LEU A 103 1.52 -27.14 24.80
C LEU A 103 2.03 -28.29 25.69
N ALA A 104 1.91 -29.52 25.19
CA ALA A 104 2.64 -30.66 25.74
C ALA A 104 4.14 -30.51 25.43
N GLU A 105 5.01 -31.03 26.30
CA GLU A 105 6.47 -31.00 26.12
C GLU A 105 6.93 -31.60 24.78
N SER A 106 6.18 -32.58 24.25
CA SER A 106 6.42 -33.18 22.94
C SER A 106 6.36 -32.17 21.78
N ALA A 107 5.74 -31.00 21.96
CA ALA A 107 5.69 -29.93 20.97
C ALA A 107 7.08 -29.38 20.62
N LEU A 108 8.09 -29.51 21.50
CA LEU A 108 9.48 -29.12 21.18
C LEU A 108 10.05 -29.93 19.99
N LYS A 109 9.45 -31.09 19.67
CA LYS A 109 9.81 -31.93 18.51
C LYS A 109 8.96 -31.63 17.26
N ALA A 110 8.25 -30.50 17.21
CA ALA A 110 7.28 -30.21 16.16
C ALA A 110 7.87 -29.91 14.77
N LYS A 111 9.18 -29.66 14.65
CA LYS A 111 9.88 -29.42 13.37
C LYS A 111 10.11 -30.71 12.53
N GLY A 112 9.09 -31.57 12.44
CA GLY A 112 9.10 -32.82 11.66
C GLY A 112 8.76 -32.64 10.17
N LEU A 113 8.43 -33.74 9.47
CA LEU A 113 8.13 -33.72 8.03
C LEU A 113 7.03 -32.72 7.65
N ARG A 114 5.96 -32.63 8.45
CA ARG A 114 4.82 -31.72 8.19
C ARG A 114 5.25 -30.25 8.18
N TYR A 115 6.18 -29.88 9.07
CA TYR A 115 6.77 -28.54 9.12
C TYR A 115 7.64 -28.26 7.90
N TRP A 116 8.50 -29.21 7.50
CA TRP A 116 9.39 -29.02 6.35
C TRP A 116 8.65 -28.91 5.00
N TRP A 117 7.43 -29.43 4.92
CA TRP A 117 6.59 -29.38 3.71
C TRP A 117 5.38 -28.45 3.82
N GLY A 118 5.24 -27.69 4.92
CA GLY A 118 4.18 -26.69 5.06
C GLY A 118 2.76 -27.30 5.00
N GLN A 119 2.59 -28.51 5.52
CA GLN A 119 1.30 -29.19 5.45
C GLN A 119 0.21 -28.36 6.16
N ASN A 120 -1.00 -28.37 5.61
CA ASN A 120 -2.15 -27.58 6.08
C ASN A 120 -2.02 -26.06 5.90
N GLY A 121 -1.14 -25.61 4.99
CA GLY A 121 -0.99 -24.19 4.66
C GLY A 121 -0.11 -23.41 5.65
N ALA A 122 0.63 -24.10 6.50
CA ALA A 122 1.66 -23.48 7.32
C ALA A 122 2.88 -23.11 6.48
N ARG A 123 3.57 -22.03 6.86
CA ARG A 123 4.86 -21.68 6.24
C ARG A 123 5.89 -22.75 6.57
N SER A 124 6.53 -23.32 5.55
CA SER A 124 7.43 -24.45 5.72
C SER A 124 8.81 -24.03 6.23
N GLY A 125 9.52 -24.99 6.82
CA GLY A 125 10.95 -24.86 7.10
C GLY A 125 11.78 -24.56 5.86
N ARG A 126 11.37 -25.05 4.67
CA ARG A 126 12.05 -24.78 3.40
C ARG A 126 11.93 -23.31 3.01
N GLU A 127 10.74 -22.73 3.15
CA GLU A 127 10.51 -21.32 2.85
C GLU A 127 11.14 -20.40 3.91
N ARG A 128 11.14 -20.81 5.19
CA ARG A 128 11.91 -20.11 6.23
C ARG A 128 13.41 -20.09 5.88
N ASN A 129 13.99 -21.24 5.55
CA ASN A 129 15.40 -21.34 5.15
C ASN A 129 15.71 -20.57 3.85
N ARG A 130 14.80 -20.55 2.87
CA ARG A 130 14.99 -19.77 1.65
C ARG A 130 15.10 -18.28 1.97
N LYS A 131 14.23 -17.74 2.81
CA LYS A 131 14.28 -16.32 3.19
C LYS A 131 15.53 -15.99 4.02
N ALA A 132 15.88 -16.83 4.99
CA ALA A 132 17.01 -16.61 5.89
C ALA A 132 18.39 -16.61 5.18
N LYS A 133 18.49 -17.20 3.98
CA LYS A 133 19.73 -17.22 3.18
C LYS A 133 19.93 -15.99 2.30
N ARG A 134 18.94 -15.10 2.21
CA ARG A 134 19.02 -13.90 1.38
C ARG A 134 19.76 -12.80 2.16
N PRO A 135 20.60 -11.98 1.49
CA PRO A 135 21.20 -10.81 2.11
C PRO A 135 20.14 -9.90 2.75
N SER A 136 20.49 -9.21 3.83
CA SER A 136 19.53 -8.39 4.59
C SER A 136 18.94 -7.22 3.77
N ASP A 137 19.65 -6.74 2.75
CA ASP A 137 19.22 -5.67 1.86
C ASP A 137 18.38 -6.17 0.66
N TYR A 138 18.10 -7.48 0.60
CA TYR A 138 17.26 -8.10 -0.43
C TYR A 138 15.85 -8.37 0.12
N SER A 139 14.84 -7.98 -0.65
CA SER A 139 13.44 -8.37 -0.37
C SER A 139 13.31 -9.90 -0.29
N SER A 140 12.29 -10.38 0.42
CA SER A 140 11.87 -11.79 0.36
C SER A 140 11.48 -12.27 -1.05
N TYR A 141 11.17 -11.32 -1.94
CA TYR A 141 10.89 -11.53 -3.35
C TYR A 141 12.15 -11.26 -4.19
N PRO A 142 12.43 -12.11 -5.22
CA PRO A 142 13.67 -12.03 -5.99
C PRO A 142 13.64 -10.91 -7.05
N MET A 143 13.59 -9.64 -6.63
CA MET A 143 13.59 -8.47 -7.53
C MET A 143 14.88 -8.34 -8.36
N GLU A 144 15.98 -8.95 -7.91
CA GLU A 144 17.25 -9.02 -8.62
C GLU A 144 17.17 -9.75 -9.96
N GLN A 145 16.17 -10.63 -10.16
CA GLN A 145 15.99 -11.36 -11.42
C GLN A 145 15.20 -10.57 -12.47
N VAL A 146 14.57 -9.46 -12.07
CA VAL A 146 13.68 -8.68 -12.94
C VAL A 146 14.52 -7.74 -13.79
N LYS A 147 14.31 -7.74 -15.10
CA LYS A 147 15.04 -6.86 -16.03
C LYS A 147 14.86 -5.39 -15.62
N ARG A 148 16.00 -4.70 -15.47
CA ARG A 148 16.09 -3.25 -15.27
C ARG A 148 16.16 -2.52 -16.60
N VAL A 149 15.60 -1.32 -16.65
CA VAL A 149 15.58 -0.41 -17.81
C VAL A 149 15.79 1.02 -17.30
N ASP A 150 16.32 1.90 -18.14
CA ASP A 150 16.72 3.24 -17.68
C ASP A 150 15.53 4.20 -17.49
N ARG A 151 14.38 3.90 -18.12
CA ARG A 151 13.13 4.65 -17.97
C ARG A 151 11.95 3.71 -17.79
N PRO A 152 10.85 4.15 -17.14
CA PRO A 152 9.62 3.36 -17.06
C PRO A 152 9.14 2.91 -18.44
N THR A 153 8.43 1.77 -18.48
CA THR A 153 7.95 1.14 -19.73
C THR A 153 6.78 1.86 -20.40
N THR A 154 6.31 2.95 -19.80
CA THR A 154 5.26 3.85 -20.33
C THR A 154 5.88 5.22 -20.59
N LEU A 155 5.43 5.90 -21.65
CA LEU A 155 5.98 7.20 -22.01
C LEU A 155 5.76 8.24 -20.90
N ILE A 156 6.82 8.95 -20.53
CA ILE A 156 6.76 10.12 -19.66
C ILE A 156 7.55 11.23 -20.36
N LEU A 157 6.86 12.31 -20.70
CA LEU A 157 7.44 13.54 -21.24
C LEU A 157 7.68 14.50 -20.07
N ASP A 158 8.85 14.39 -19.43
CA ASP A 158 9.13 14.98 -18.11
C ASP A 158 8.83 16.49 -18.03
N ASP A 159 9.07 17.23 -19.11
CA ASP A 159 8.82 18.68 -19.21
C ASP A 159 7.34 19.03 -19.39
N GLU A 160 6.51 18.09 -19.86
CA GLU A 160 5.08 18.28 -20.07
C GLU A 160 4.24 17.88 -18.86
N VAL A 161 4.80 17.13 -17.89
CA VAL A 161 4.03 16.66 -16.74
C VAL A 161 3.82 17.80 -15.73
N PRO A 162 2.59 18.25 -15.46
CA PRO A 162 2.36 19.30 -14.49
C PRO A 162 2.52 18.80 -13.06
N ARG A 163 2.89 19.70 -12.15
CA ARG A 163 2.65 19.51 -10.71
C ARG A 163 1.19 19.85 -10.42
N VAL A 164 0.49 18.97 -9.71
CA VAL A 164 -0.93 19.14 -9.37
C VAL A 164 -1.11 19.41 -7.87
N PRO A 165 -2.09 20.23 -7.44
CA PRO A 165 -2.27 20.51 -6.02
C PRO A 165 -2.92 19.33 -5.29
N LYS A 166 -2.71 19.23 -3.97
CA LYS A 166 -3.42 18.22 -3.15
C LYS A 166 -4.94 18.37 -3.26
N ARG A 167 -5.42 19.61 -3.43
CA ARG A 167 -6.83 19.97 -3.68
C ARG A 167 -7.48 19.25 -4.88
N ALA A 168 -6.68 18.81 -5.85
CA ALA A 168 -7.14 18.08 -7.03
C ALA A 168 -7.43 16.60 -6.77
N ALA A 169 -6.90 16.01 -5.69
CA ALA A 169 -7.16 14.62 -5.35
C ALA A 169 -8.66 14.40 -5.13
N PHE A 170 -9.26 13.40 -5.77
CA PHE A 170 -10.71 13.24 -5.74
C PHE A 170 -11.31 12.98 -4.35
N PHE A 171 -10.53 12.44 -3.42
CA PHE A 171 -10.91 12.36 -2.01
C PHE A 171 -10.92 13.72 -1.31
N GLU A 172 -10.01 14.62 -1.68
CA GLU A 172 -10.00 16.00 -1.20
C GLU A 172 -11.16 16.78 -1.82
N ARG A 173 -11.39 16.62 -3.12
CA ARG A 173 -12.57 17.16 -3.81
C ARG A 173 -13.88 16.76 -3.14
N ALA A 174 -14.01 15.50 -2.72
CA ALA A 174 -15.17 15.04 -1.98
C ALA A 174 -15.27 15.70 -0.60
N LEU A 175 -14.16 15.82 0.13
CA LEU A 175 -14.10 16.50 1.43
C LEU A 175 -14.63 17.95 1.32
N GLN A 176 -14.19 18.65 0.27
CA GLN A 176 -14.55 20.04 -0.03
C GLN A 176 -15.93 20.20 -0.70
N GLY A 177 -16.69 19.12 -0.90
CA GLY A 177 -18.06 19.18 -1.43
C GLY A 177 -18.21 19.13 -2.96
N ASP A 178 -17.12 19.05 -3.73
CA ASP A 178 -17.13 19.06 -5.21
C ASP A 178 -17.94 17.90 -5.81
N LEU A 179 -18.07 16.79 -5.08
CA LEU A 179 -18.78 15.58 -5.49
C LEU A 179 -20.21 15.51 -4.91
N GLY A 180 -20.69 16.58 -4.28
CA GLY A 180 -22.02 16.68 -3.69
C GLY A 180 -22.10 16.14 -2.26
N ALA A 181 -23.21 16.49 -1.58
CA ALA A 181 -23.37 16.32 -0.13
C ALA A 181 -23.14 14.88 0.36
N LYS A 182 -23.69 13.87 -0.33
CA LYS A 182 -23.50 12.46 0.07
C LYS A 182 -22.02 12.07 0.11
N ALA A 183 -21.25 12.43 -0.92
CA ALA A 183 -19.82 12.09 -0.97
C ALA A 183 -19.02 12.82 0.11
N SER A 184 -19.36 14.09 0.39
CA SER A 184 -18.74 14.88 1.46
C SER A 184 -19.00 14.29 2.84
N VAL A 185 -20.25 13.92 3.15
CA VAL A 185 -20.62 13.28 4.42
C VAL A 185 -19.93 11.91 4.58
N GLU A 186 -19.87 11.09 3.53
CA GLU A 186 -19.21 9.77 3.61
C GLU A 186 -17.69 9.88 3.74
N ARG A 187 -17.06 10.95 3.25
CA ARG A 187 -15.60 11.10 3.18
C ARG A 187 -14.88 10.93 4.51
N THR A 188 -15.52 11.30 5.62
CA THR A 188 -14.95 11.21 6.96
C THR A 188 -15.08 9.82 7.58
N ARG A 189 -15.87 8.91 6.99
CA ARG A 189 -16.12 7.57 7.53
C ARG A 189 -15.95 6.39 6.57
N PHE A 190 -15.91 6.62 5.25
CA PHE A 190 -16.07 5.55 4.24
C PHE A 190 -15.10 4.37 4.36
N SER A 191 -13.86 4.62 4.78
CA SER A 191 -12.81 3.61 4.99
C SER A 191 -12.71 3.11 6.43
N PHE A 192 -13.47 3.72 7.35
CA PHE A 192 -13.40 3.47 8.80
C PHE A 192 -14.72 2.94 9.37
N LYS A 193 -15.60 2.41 8.52
CA LYS A 193 -16.90 1.84 8.92
C LYS A 193 -16.76 0.59 9.80
N HIS A 194 -15.66 -0.15 9.69
CA HIS A 194 -15.44 -1.38 10.44
C HIS A 194 -14.69 -1.09 11.77
N PRO A 195 -15.00 -1.76 12.90
CA PRO A 195 -14.33 -1.57 14.19
C PRO A 195 -12.81 -1.60 14.15
N THR A 196 -12.25 -2.54 13.38
CA THR A 196 -10.79 -2.62 13.17
C THR A 196 -10.25 -1.41 12.42
N SER A 197 -10.94 -0.96 11.37
CA SER A 197 -10.52 0.21 10.60
C SER A 197 -10.55 1.49 11.44
N GLN A 198 -11.56 1.64 12.30
CA GLN A 198 -11.64 2.77 13.23
C GLN A 198 -10.50 2.76 14.26
N SER A 199 -10.07 1.59 14.70
CA SER A 199 -8.95 1.43 15.64
C SER A 199 -7.61 1.71 14.97
N LEU A 200 -7.42 1.24 13.74
CA LEU A 200 -6.25 1.56 12.90
C LEU A 200 -6.16 3.07 12.65
N LEU A 201 -7.29 3.76 12.40
CA LEU A 201 -7.32 5.20 12.22
C LEU A 201 -6.76 5.96 13.43
N GLN A 202 -7.05 5.54 14.66
CA GLN A 202 -6.53 6.24 15.83
C GLN A 202 -5.00 6.16 15.93
N ALA A 203 -4.42 4.98 15.65
CA ALA A 203 -2.98 4.82 15.61
C ALA A 203 -2.35 5.67 14.48
N ILE A 204 -2.97 5.71 13.30
CA ILE A 204 -2.50 6.56 12.21
C ILE A 204 -2.51 8.05 12.61
N ARG A 205 -3.59 8.53 13.23
CA ARG A 205 -3.69 9.92 13.69
C ARG A 205 -2.57 10.29 14.67
N SER A 206 -2.15 9.38 15.55
CA SER A 206 -1.04 9.65 16.46
C SER A 206 0.32 9.73 15.78
N LEU A 207 0.48 9.16 14.58
CA LEU A 207 1.75 9.18 13.84
C LEU A 207 1.90 10.42 12.94
N VAL A 208 0.80 11.10 12.58
CA VAL A 208 0.85 12.28 11.69
C VAL A 208 1.75 13.40 12.24
N PRO A 209 1.68 13.79 13.52
CA PRO A 209 2.57 14.82 14.06
C PRO A 209 4.06 14.44 14.05
N CYS A 210 4.39 13.14 13.94
CA CYS A 210 5.76 12.63 13.98
C CYS A 210 6.36 12.42 12.58
N GLN A 211 5.66 12.78 11.50
CA GLN A 211 6.14 12.53 10.14
C GLN A 211 7.40 13.33 9.80
N ASP A 212 7.51 14.53 10.38
CA ASP A 212 8.58 15.49 10.20
C ASP A 212 9.08 15.96 11.57
N GLY A 213 10.24 16.61 11.63
CA GLY A 213 10.81 17.08 12.89
C GLY A 213 12.17 17.75 12.71
N ASP A 214 12.77 18.15 13.83
CA ASP A 214 14.07 18.81 13.83
C ASP A 214 15.19 17.86 13.38
N VAL A 215 16.17 18.41 12.66
CA VAL A 215 17.35 17.69 12.20
C VAL A 215 18.49 17.93 13.19
N ALA A 216 19.17 16.87 13.63
CA ALA A 216 20.28 16.98 14.56
C ALA A 216 21.46 17.76 13.93
N GLU A 217 21.93 18.79 14.63
CA GLU A 217 23.07 19.61 14.20
C GLU A 217 24.41 19.01 14.68
N GLY A 218 25.49 19.28 13.95
CA GLY A 218 26.85 18.91 14.36
C GLY A 218 27.19 17.41 14.26
N MET A 219 26.35 16.62 13.60
CA MET A 219 26.58 15.20 13.38
C MET A 219 27.69 14.97 12.34
N ASP A 220 28.60 14.01 12.61
CA ASP A 220 29.59 13.58 11.63
C ASP A 220 28.93 12.72 10.54
N GLN A 221 28.79 13.31 9.35
CA GLN A 221 28.20 12.67 8.19
C GLN A 221 29.22 11.98 7.28
N SER A 222 30.52 12.07 7.59
CA SER A 222 31.59 11.51 6.74
C SER A 222 31.45 10.00 6.53
N ARG A 223 30.91 9.28 7.52
CA ARG A 223 30.62 7.85 7.46
C ARG A 223 29.59 7.47 6.39
N TYR A 224 28.77 8.42 5.93
CA TYR A 224 27.71 8.22 4.96
C TYR A 224 28.08 8.76 3.57
N SER A 225 29.39 8.84 3.25
CA SER A 225 29.86 9.34 1.96
C SER A 225 29.70 8.35 0.80
N ASP A 226 29.45 7.07 1.08
CA ASP A 226 29.22 6.02 0.07
C ASP A 226 27.69 5.80 -0.15
N PRO A 227 27.11 6.31 -1.26
CA PRO A 227 25.69 6.17 -1.50
C PRO A 227 25.21 4.72 -1.68
N ALA A 228 26.08 3.82 -2.13
CA ALA A 228 25.74 2.41 -2.32
C ALA A 228 25.63 1.70 -0.96
N ALA A 229 26.59 1.92 -0.06
CA ALA A 229 26.52 1.41 1.31
C ALA A 229 25.28 1.95 2.06
N ASN A 230 24.99 3.24 1.91
CA ASN A 230 23.78 3.86 2.48
C ASN A 230 22.50 3.22 1.94
N ALA A 231 22.42 2.98 0.63
CA ALA A 231 21.27 2.35 -0.01
C ALA A 231 21.02 0.93 0.49
N ARG A 232 22.09 0.11 0.64
CA ARG A 232 21.97 -1.23 1.25
C ARG A 232 21.44 -1.14 2.68
N ALA A 233 22.00 -0.24 3.49
CA ALA A 233 21.61 -0.09 4.88
C ALA A 233 20.15 0.36 5.04
N ILE A 234 19.69 1.32 4.23
CA ILE A 234 18.30 1.76 4.23
C ILE A 234 17.34 0.65 3.83
N LYS A 235 17.71 -0.16 2.82
CA LYS A 235 16.93 -1.35 2.44
C LYS A 235 16.88 -2.36 3.58
N SER A 236 18.01 -2.72 4.18
CA SER A 236 18.07 -3.63 5.34
C SER A 236 17.23 -3.13 6.51
N LEU A 237 17.33 -1.85 6.87
CA LEU A 237 16.52 -1.25 7.93
C LEU A 237 15.02 -1.37 7.63
N SER A 238 14.60 -1.07 6.40
CA SER A 238 13.19 -1.18 6.01
C SER A 238 12.65 -2.62 6.12
N TYR A 239 13.44 -3.62 5.71
CA TYR A 239 13.04 -5.03 5.79
C TYR A 239 13.06 -5.55 7.22
N PHE A 240 14.03 -5.10 8.04
CA PHE A 240 14.07 -5.37 9.48
C PHE A 240 12.80 -4.87 10.18
N LEU A 241 12.34 -3.65 9.85
CA LEU A 241 11.10 -3.07 10.39
C LEU A 241 9.83 -3.71 9.79
N GLY A 242 9.96 -4.39 8.65
CA GLY A 242 8.96 -5.26 8.05
C GLY A 242 8.27 -4.72 6.79
N SER A 243 8.96 -3.95 5.95
CA SER A 243 8.49 -3.71 4.57
C SER A 243 8.60 -5.01 3.76
N ASP A 244 7.80 -5.14 2.70
CA ASP A 244 7.85 -6.34 1.83
C ASP A 244 8.81 -6.12 0.66
N LEU A 245 8.82 -4.91 0.10
CA LEU A 245 9.66 -4.49 -1.03
C LEU A 245 10.08 -3.03 -0.82
N THR A 246 11.36 -2.73 -1.01
CA THR A 246 11.91 -1.38 -0.89
C THR A 246 12.76 -1.06 -2.12
N GLY A 247 12.57 0.15 -2.65
CA GLY A 247 13.37 0.70 -3.74
C GLY A 247 13.62 2.19 -3.53
N ILE A 248 14.63 2.72 -4.19
CA ILE A 248 15.12 4.08 -3.99
C ILE A 248 15.15 4.80 -5.34
N CYS A 249 14.73 6.06 -5.37
CA CYS A 249 14.82 6.91 -6.57
C CYS A 249 15.08 8.37 -6.19
N GLU A 250 15.52 9.17 -7.16
CA GLU A 250 15.40 10.62 -7.04
C GLU A 250 13.92 11.02 -7.17
N VAL A 251 13.52 12.11 -6.51
CA VAL A 251 12.15 12.60 -6.57
C VAL A 251 11.99 13.49 -7.82
N PRO A 252 11.30 13.04 -8.89
CA PRO A 252 11.11 13.88 -10.06
C PRO A 252 10.20 15.05 -9.74
N ARG A 253 10.35 16.16 -10.48
CA ARG A 253 9.58 17.41 -10.29
C ARG A 253 8.07 17.15 -10.16
N TYR A 254 7.51 16.33 -11.05
CA TYR A 254 6.08 16.05 -11.10
C TYR A 254 5.60 15.06 -10.02
N ALA A 255 6.50 14.42 -9.26
CA ALA A 255 6.08 13.68 -8.08
C ALA A 255 5.68 14.63 -6.95
N TRP A 256 6.23 15.84 -6.87
CA TRP A 256 5.82 16.83 -5.88
C TRP A 256 4.45 17.43 -6.23
N HIS A 257 3.55 17.45 -5.26
CA HIS A 257 2.35 18.29 -5.37
C HIS A 257 2.75 19.76 -5.54
N SER A 258 1.93 20.55 -6.23
CA SER A 258 2.21 22.00 -6.36
C SER A 258 1.93 22.76 -5.06
N HIS A 259 0.85 22.40 -4.37
CA HIS A 259 0.37 23.07 -3.16
C HIS A 259 -0.17 22.07 -2.14
N LYS A 260 -0.06 22.45 -0.86
CA LYS A 260 -0.63 21.78 0.30
C LYS A 260 -2.16 21.80 0.25
N GLY A 261 -2.81 21.05 1.14
CA GLY A 261 -4.28 21.03 1.24
C GLY A 261 -4.88 22.38 1.63
N ASP A 262 -4.07 23.27 2.21
CA ASP A 262 -4.43 24.63 2.58
C ASP A 262 -4.05 25.69 1.52
N GLY A 263 -3.59 25.26 0.35
CA GLY A 263 -3.21 26.16 -0.74
C GLY A 263 -1.79 26.72 -0.66
N ARG A 264 -1.01 26.47 0.41
CA ARG A 264 0.40 26.91 0.46
C ARG A 264 1.25 26.17 -0.59
N PRO A 265 2.17 26.84 -1.30
CA PRO A 265 3.10 26.16 -2.19
C PRO A 265 3.94 25.09 -1.47
N ILE A 266 4.27 24.03 -2.19
CA ILE A 266 5.20 22.99 -1.72
C ILE A 266 6.55 23.22 -2.40
N GLU A 267 7.62 23.29 -1.63
CA GLU A 267 8.98 23.26 -2.14
C GLU A 267 9.43 21.81 -2.38
N MET A 268 10.38 21.62 -3.30
CA MET A 268 10.97 20.30 -3.57
C MET A 268 12.15 20.07 -2.63
N TYR A 269 11.85 19.93 -1.34
CA TYR A 269 12.81 20.08 -0.25
C TYR A 269 13.72 18.86 0.01
N HIS A 270 13.56 17.75 -0.72
CA HIS A 270 14.42 16.57 -0.61
C HIS A 270 14.76 16.00 -1.97
N ARG A 271 15.98 15.46 -2.10
CA ARG A 271 16.44 14.83 -3.35
C ARG A 271 15.96 13.40 -3.55
N TYR A 272 15.96 12.57 -2.51
CA TYR A 272 15.72 11.12 -2.63
C TYR A 272 14.38 10.71 -2.03
N ALA A 273 13.80 9.64 -2.59
CA ALA A 273 12.66 8.92 -2.05
C ALA A 273 13.01 7.44 -1.84
N VAL A 274 12.83 6.98 -0.61
CA VAL A 274 12.80 5.56 -0.24
C VAL A 274 11.34 5.10 -0.28
N VAL A 275 11.02 4.24 -1.25
CA VAL A 275 9.66 3.77 -1.52
C VAL A 275 9.52 2.35 -0.97
N MET A 276 8.55 2.15 -0.09
CA MET A 276 8.30 0.86 0.54
C MET A 276 6.88 0.38 0.21
N LEU A 277 6.75 -0.90 -0.15
CA LEU A 277 5.48 -1.56 -0.40
C LEU A 277 5.15 -2.49 0.77
N ILE A 278 3.90 -2.41 1.22
CA ILE A 278 3.32 -3.27 2.26
C ILE A 278 2.19 -4.09 1.64
N ASP A 279 2.29 -5.42 1.69
CA ASP A 279 1.29 -6.35 1.20
C ASP A 279 0.00 -6.23 2.03
N GLN A 280 -1.13 -6.07 1.33
CA GLN A 280 -2.47 -5.97 1.93
C GLN A 280 -3.03 -7.32 2.42
N GLY A 281 -2.34 -8.43 2.14
CA GLY A 281 -2.65 -9.78 2.57
C GLY A 281 -3.49 -10.54 1.55
N PHE A 282 -2.87 -11.56 0.92
CA PHE A 282 -3.52 -12.42 -0.08
C PHE A 282 -4.73 -13.15 0.49
N ASP A 283 -4.54 -13.85 1.61
CA ASP A 283 -5.55 -14.73 2.19
C ASP A 283 -6.84 -13.99 2.57
N THR A 284 -6.74 -12.80 3.16
CA THR A 284 -7.93 -12.00 3.49
C THR A 284 -8.64 -11.54 2.21
N MET A 285 -7.88 -11.17 1.17
CA MET A 285 -8.43 -10.77 -0.12
C MET A 285 -9.12 -11.94 -0.85
N GLU A 286 -8.64 -13.18 -0.66
CA GLU A 286 -9.27 -14.38 -1.20
C GLU A 286 -10.68 -14.62 -0.63
N GLY A 287 -10.89 -14.40 0.66
CA GLY A 287 -12.21 -14.47 1.27
C GLY A 287 -13.15 -13.34 0.86
N ALA A 288 -12.60 -12.18 0.48
CA ALA A 288 -13.36 -10.96 0.32
C ALA A 288 -14.00 -10.84 -1.06
N SER A 289 -15.10 -10.08 -1.18
CA SER A 289 -15.64 -9.59 -2.46
C SER A 289 -14.71 -8.56 -3.12
N GLY A 290 -13.83 -7.95 -2.31
CA GLY A 290 -12.98 -6.81 -2.68
C GLY A 290 -13.63 -5.45 -2.41
N ASP A 291 -14.94 -5.42 -2.13
CA ASP A 291 -15.75 -4.23 -1.83
C ASP A 291 -16.76 -4.47 -0.70
N ASP A 292 -16.46 -5.41 0.19
CA ASP A 292 -17.22 -5.70 1.41
C ASP A 292 -16.65 -4.97 2.64
N TRP A 293 -17.00 -5.40 3.85
CA TRP A 293 -16.66 -4.75 5.11
C TRP A 293 -15.17 -4.79 5.49
N ILE A 294 -14.36 -5.68 4.88
CA ILE A 294 -12.92 -5.78 5.21
C ILE A 294 -12.02 -4.95 4.28
N SER A 295 -12.53 -4.48 3.14
CA SER A 295 -11.73 -3.77 2.12
C SER A 295 -11.03 -2.52 2.68
N GLY A 296 -11.76 -1.69 3.44
CA GLY A 296 -11.20 -0.56 4.17
C GLY A 296 -10.09 -0.99 5.14
N THR A 297 -10.33 -2.04 5.92
CA THR A 297 -9.37 -2.57 6.91
C THR A 297 -8.07 -3.03 6.26
N GLN A 298 -8.12 -3.72 5.11
CA GLN A 298 -6.92 -4.13 4.38
C GLN A 298 -6.07 -2.92 3.94
N SER A 299 -6.73 -1.87 3.44
CA SER A 299 -6.05 -0.61 3.10
C SER A 299 -5.43 0.05 4.33
N MET A 300 -6.21 0.20 5.41
CA MET A 300 -5.77 0.88 6.64
C MET A 300 -4.65 0.15 7.36
N ARG A 301 -4.63 -1.19 7.34
CA ARG A 301 -3.51 -1.99 7.87
C ARG A 301 -2.22 -1.69 7.12
N GLY A 302 -2.26 -1.72 5.78
CA GLY A 302 -1.09 -1.40 4.96
C GLY A 302 -0.59 0.03 5.19
N TYR A 303 -1.50 0.97 5.38
CA TYR A 303 -1.16 2.36 5.66
C TYR A 303 -0.55 2.59 7.04
N LEU A 304 -1.14 2.04 8.11
CA LEU A 304 -0.58 2.15 9.46
C LEU A 304 0.83 1.57 9.49
N ARG A 305 0.98 0.35 8.95
CA ARG A 305 2.27 -0.34 8.98
C ARG A 305 3.34 0.40 8.20
N GLY A 306 3.00 0.95 7.04
CA GLY A 306 3.92 1.79 6.28
C GLY A 306 4.30 3.07 7.04
N ALA A 307 3.32 3.76 7.65
CA ALA A 307 3.55 4.99 8.39
C ALA A 307 4.47 4.76 9.61
N GLU A 308 4.31 3.66 10.34
CA GLU A 308 5.20 3.26 11.44
C GLU A 308 6.64 3.08 10.94
N ILE A 309 6.85 2.27 9.89
CA ILE A 309 8.18 1.99 9.34
C ILE A 309 8.85 3.27 8.86
N ALA A 310 8.18 4.05 8.01
CA ALA A 310 8.75 5.27 7.44
C ALA A 310 8.97 6.36 8.49
N GLY A 311 8.12 6.44 9.52
CA GLY A 311 8.27 7.38 10.64
C GLY A 311 9.52 7.08 11.46
N VAL A 312 9.73 5.81 11.84
CA VAL A 312 10.94 5.38 12.57
C VAL A 312 12.21 5.63 11.76
N MET A 313 12.20 5.29 10.46
CA MET A 313 13.35 5.55 9.58
C MET A 313 13.65 7.05 9.45
N ALA A 314 12.62 7.89 9.28
CA ALA A 314 12.79 9.33 9.14
C ALA A 314 13.33 9.96 10.42
N GLU A 315 12.81 9.56 11.58
CA GLU A 315 13.29 10.02 12.90
C GLU A 315 14.76 9.65 13.11
N MET A 316 15.13 8.40 12.82
CA MET A 316 16.52 7.95 12.90
C MET A 316 17.44 8.79 12.00
N LEU A 317 17.06 9.02 10.74
CA LEU A 317 17.87 9.81 9.81
C LEU A 317 18.01 11.27 10.24
N ARG A 318 16.96 11.88 10.77
CA ARG A 318 17.05 13.22 11.37
C ARG A 318 18.01 13.25 12.55
N GLY A 319 18.00 12.21 13.40
CA GLY A 319 18.99 12.03 14.47
C GLY A 319 20.44 11.86 13.98
N LEU A 320 20.63 11.40 12.73
CA LEU A 320 21.93 11.33 12.06
C LEU A 320 22.28 12.64 11.30
N GLY A 321 21.42 13.65 11.37
CA GLY A 321 21.62 14.95 10.72
C GLY A 321 21.15 15.03 9.26
N PHE A 322 20.37 14.06 8.77
CA PHE A 322 19.80 14.09 7.43
C PHE A 322 18.32 14.45 7.47
N SER A 323 17.96 15.60 6.87
CA SER A 323 16.57 15.99 6.70
C SER A 323 15.77 14.86 6.05
N SER A 324 14.68 14.47 6.70
CA SER A 324 13.89 13.29 6.32
C SER A 324 12.44 13.46 6.77
N ARG A 325 11.49 13.09 5.91
CA ARG A 325 10.06 13.14 6.20
C ARG A 325 9.33 11.93 5.65
N SER A 326 8.47 11.32 6.46
CA SER A 326 7.58 10.25 6.00
C SER A 326 6.35 10.81 5.28
N GLN A 327 5.91 10.10 4.24
CA GLN A 327 4.88 10.50 3.28
C GLN A 327 3.81 9.41 3.29
N THR A 328 2.65 9.69 3.90
CA THR A 328 1.65 8.67 4.26
C THR A 328 0.29 8.93 3.58
N ASN A 329 -0.68 8.04 3.80
CA ASN A 329 -2.06 8.26 3.35
C ASN A 329 -2.76 9.43 4.03
N ALA A 330 -2.30 9.79 5.23
CA ALA A 330 -2.91 10.83 6.03
C ALA A 330 -2.41 12.21 5.62
N ASP A 331 -1.10 12.31 5.38
CA ASP A 331 -0.47 13.52 4.87
C ASP A 331 0.78 13.19 4.04
N SER A 332 0.79 13.65 2.79
CA SER A 332 1.89 13.49 1.85
C SER A 332 1.96 14.67 0.89
N ASP A 333 3.18 15.12 0.61
CA ASP A 333 3.48 16.20 -0.32
C ASP A 333 3.95 15.67 -1.68
N VAL A 334 4.01 14.34 -1.84
CA VAL A 334 4.42 13.65 -3.07
C VAL A 334 3.39 12.62 -3.55
N LEU A 335 3.32 12.42 -4.86
CA LEU A 335 2.57 11.37 -5.52
C LEU A 335 3.39 10.09 -5.53
N HIS A 336 2.85 9.01 -4.96
CA HIS A 336 3.61 7.76 -4.81
C HIS A 336 3.77 6.98 -6.13
N ILE A 337 2.82 7.06 -7.07
CA ILE A 337 2.85 6.30 -8.34
C ILE A 337 4.15 6.52 -9.13
N PRO A 338 4.55 7.77 -9.47
CA PRO A 338 5.80 7.99 -10.20
C PRO A 338 7.00 7.46 -9.42
N LEU A 339 7.02 7.60 -8.10
CA LEU A 339 8.12 7.11 -7.25
C LEU A 339 8.24 5.58 -7.27
N ILE A 340 7.12 4.84 -7.25
CA ILE A 340 7.15 3.37 -7.36
C ILE A 340 7.71 2.92 -8.72
N LEU A 341 7.40 3.65 -9.80
CA LEU A 341 7.93 3.37 -11.13
C LEU A 341 9.44 3.62 -11.20
N TRP A 342 9.89 4.79 -10.73
CA TRP A 342 11.31 5.17 -10.73
C TRP A 342 12.16 4.31 -9.78
N ALA A 343 11.62 3.93 -8.62
CA ALA A 343 12.26 3.00 -7.69
C ALA A 343 12.30 1.53 -8.20
N GLY A 344 11.76 1.25 -9.39
CA GLY A 344 11.81 -0.08 -9.99
C GLY A 344 11.02 -1.14 -9.24
N LEU A 345 9.90 -0.76 -8.62
CA LEU A 345 9.06 -1.66 -7.82
C LEU A 345 7.85 -2.21 -8.57
N GLY A 346 7.59 -1.73 -9.78
CA GLY A 346 6.52 -2.22 -10.62
C GLY A 346 6.42 -1.50 -11.97
N GLU A 347 5.43 -1.89 -12.75
CA GLU A 347 5.05 -1.22 -14.01
C GLU A 347 3.62 -0.67 -13.92
N LEU A 348 3.33 0.39 -14.68
CA LEU A 348 1.98 0.96 -14.73
C LEU A 348 1.00 -0.03 -15.37
N SER A 349 -0.23 -0.11 -14.83
CA SER A 349 -1.19 -1.15 -15.18
C SER A 349 -2.49 -0.63 -15.78
N ARG A 350 -3.28 -1.53 -16.40
CA ARG A 350 -4.66 -1.23 -16.85
C ARG A 350 -5.57 -0.72 -15.74
N ILE A 351 -5.33 -1.11 -14.49
CA ILE A 351 -6.08 -0.61 -13.33
C ILE A 351 -5.96 0.93 -13.25
N GLY A 352 -4.92 1.50 -13.85
CA GLY A 352 -4.75 2.93 -14.14
C GLY A 352 -3.88 3.60 -13.10
N GLU A 353 -4.50 4.24 -12.11
CA GLU A 353 -3.79 4.89 -11.00
C GLU A 353 -3.26 3.87 -9.97
N LEU A 354 -2.60 2.81 -10.47
CA LEU A 354 -2.04 1.72 -9.70
C LEU A 354 -0.89 1.05 -10.46
N VAL A 355 0.22 0.83 -9.75
CA VAL A 355 1.40 0.11 -10.22
C VAL A 355 1.30 -1.37 -9.84
N LEU A 356 1.71 -2.26 -10.75
CA LEU A 356 1.72 -3.71 -10.55
C LEU A 356 3.16 -4.20 -10.30
N ASN A 357 3.38 -4.88 -9.17
CA ASN A 357 4.65 -5.56 -8.89
C ASN A 357 4.64 -6.99 -9.49
N PRO A 358 5.77 -7.51 -10.01
CA PRO A 358 5.83 -8.84 -10.63
C PRO A 358 5.48 -10.02 -9.69
N PHE A 359 5.63 -9.87 -8.38
CA PHE A 359 5.50 -10.96 -7.40
C PHE A 359 4.23 -10.88 -6.55
N VAL A 360 3.87 -9.68 -6.07
CA VAL A 360 2.65 -9.47 -5.27
C VAL A 360 1.49 -8.91 -6.09
N GLY A 361 1.72 -8.61 -7.37
CA GLY A 361 0.72 -8.00 -8.22
C GLY A 361 0.34 -6.62 -7.70
N PRO A 362 -0.96 -6.28 -7.66
CA PRO A 362 -1.42 -4.95 -7.29
C PRO A 362 -1.71 -4.85 -5.78
N ARG A 363 -1.42 -5.91 -5.01
CA ARG A 363 -1.91 -6.15 -3.65
C ARG A 363 -1.07 -5.45 -2.58
N PHE A 364 -0.72 -4.19 -2.78
CA PHE A 364 0.09 -3.46 -1.81
C PHE A 364 -0.44 -2.05 -1.55
N LYS A 365 0.02 -1.47 -0.45
CA LYS A 365 0.04 -0.02 -0.25
C LYS A 365 1.48 0.45 -0.26
N SER A 366 1.72 1.64 -0.78
CA SER A 366 3.02 2.28 -0.70
C SER A 366 3.05 3.28 0.45
N VAL A 367 4.21 3.38 1.07
CA VAL A 367 4.63 4.52 1.89
C VAL A 367 5.96 5.02 1.33
N VAL A 368 6.21 6.32 1.47
CA VAL A 368 7.47 6.93 1.02
C VAL A 368 8.14 7.62 2.19
N MET A 369 9.47 7.60 2.24
CA MET A 369 10.28 8.51 3.05
C MET A 369 11.13 9.34 2.10
N THR A 370 10.96 10.66 2.13
CA THR A 370 11.83 11.59 1.40
C THR A 370 13.00 12.00 2.28
N THR A 371 14.21 12.11 1.75
CA THR A 371 15.43 12.43 2.52
C THR A 371 16.52 13.07 1.67
N ASP A 372 17.48 13.72 2.32
CA ASP A 372 18.73 14.22 1.73
C ASP A 372 19.95 13.33 1.99
N LEU A 373 19.79 12.19 2.69
CA LEU A 373 20.85 11.18 2.76
C LEU A 373 21.30 10.79 1.34
N PRO A 374 22.59 10.88 0.99
CA PRO A 374 23.08 10.45 -0.32
C PRO A 374 22.81 8.96 -0.55
N LEU A 375 22.09 8.61 -1.61
CA LEU A 375 21.69 7.24 -1.88
C LEU A 375 21.94 6.86 -3.35
N GLU A 376 22.43 5.63 -3.56
CA GLU A 376 22.38 5.00 -4.86
C GLU A 376 20.93 4.64 -5.21
N VAL A 377 20.49 5.03 -6.41
CA VAL A 377 19.11 4.84 -6.86
C VAL A 377 18.93 3.53 -7.63
N ASP A 378 17.77 2.92 -7.46
CA ASP A 378 17.33 1.82 -8.29
C ASP A 378 16.92 2.30 -9.68
N ARG A 379 16.81 1.34 -10.61
CA ARG A 379 16.31 1.59 -11.96
C ARG A 379 14.91 1.00 -12.16
N PRO A 380 14.05 1.65 -12.98
CA PRO A 380 12.78 1.09 -13.44
C PRO A 380 12.91 -0.35 -13.95
N ILE A 381 11.79 -1.08 -13.94
CA ILE A 381 11.74 -2.49 -14.36
C ILE A 381 10.90 -2.68 -15.62
N ASP A 382 11.22 -3.75 -16.35
CA ASP A 382 10.44 -4.27 -17.46
C ASP A 382 10.27 -5.77 -17.24
N PHE A 383 9.15 -6.15 -16.63
CA PHE A 383 8.71 -7.54 -16.59
C PHE A 383 7.70 -7.85 -17.70
N GLY A 384 7.45 -6.94 -18.64
CA GLY A 384 6.55 -7.10 -19.78
C GLY A 384 5.06 -6.93 -19.42
N LEU A 385 4.75 -6.07 -18.45
CA LEU A 385 3.37 -5.85 -18.04
C LEU A 385 2.53 -5.19 -19.14
N GLN A 386 3.13 -4.30 -19.94
CA GLN A 386 2.40 -3.58 -20.99
C GLN A 386 1.76 -4.56 -21.99
N THR A 387 2.47 -5.60 -22.41
CA THR A 387 1.91 -6.69 -23.24
C THR A 387 0.82 -7.46 -22.50
N PHE A 388 1.00 -7.72 -21.20
CA PHE A 388 0.00 -8.45 -20.40
C PHE A 388 -1.31 -7.67 -20.25
N CYS A 389 -1.23 -6.40 -19.86
CA CYS A 389 -2.40 -5.53 -19.68
C CYS A 389 -3.11 -5.22 -21.00
N ASN A 390 -2.40 -5.16 -22.13
CA ASN A 390 -3.02 -5.05 -23.44
C ASN A 390 -3.83 -6.30 -23.84
N GLY A 391 -3.48 -7.49 -23.35
CA GLY A 391 -4.21 -8.73 -23.62
C GLY A 391 -5.17 -9.19 -22.50
N CYS A 392 -5.32 -8.43 -21.41
CA CYS A 392 -6.12 -8.81 -20.25
C CYS A 392 -7.05 -7.67 -19.80
N TRP A 393 -8.34 -7.98 -19.65
CA TRP A 393 -9.38 -7.00 -19.24
C TRP A 393 -10.07 -7.36 -17.92
N LYS A 394 -9.57 -8.35 -17.18
CA LYS A 394 -10.25 -8.87 -15.97
C LYS A 394 -10.53 -7.77 -14.93
N CYS A 395 -9.59 -6.87 -14.68
CA CYS A 395 -9.84 -5.76 -13.75
C CYS A 395 -10.95 -4.80 -14.22
N ALA A 396 -11.04 -4.53 -15.53
CA ALA A 396 -12.08 -3.70 -16.13
C ALA A 396 -13.45 -4.40 -16.02
N ARG A 397 -13.49 -5.68 -16.37
CA ARG A 397 -14.67 -6.54 -16.25
C ARG A 397 -15.26 -6.59 -14.86
N GLU A 398 -14.40 -6.73 -13.86
CA GLU A 398 -14.82 -6.94 -12.49
C GLU A 398 -15.02 -5.62 -11.72
N CYS A 399 -14.84 -4.47 -12.37
CA CYS A 399 -15.03 -3.16 -11.75
C CYS A 399 -16.53 -2.90 -11.51
N PRO A 400 -16.99 -2.75 -10.26
CA PRO A 400 -18.42 -2.64 -9.96
C PRO A 400 -19.06 -1.32 -10.41
N CYS A 401 -18.26 -0.35 -10.85
CA CYS A 401 -18.70 0.96 -11.29
C CYS A 401 -18.20 1.33 -12.71
N ASP A 402 -17.67 0.36 -13.46
CA ASP A 402 -17.19 0.57 -14.84
C ASP A 402 -16.27 1.81 -14.97
N ALA A 403 -15.28 1.90 -14.07
CA ALA A 403 -14.35 3.03 -14.01
C ALA A 403 -13.01 2.74 -14.72
N ILE A 404 -12.67 1.47 -14.90
CA ILE A 404 -11.40 1.04 -15.49
C ILE A 404 -11.58 0.89 -17.02
N PRO A 405 -10.69 1.46 -17.85
CA PRO A 405 -10.88 1.49 -19.29
C PRO A 405 -10.70 0.11 -19.93
N TRP A 406 -11.57 -0.20 -20.89
CA TRP A 406 -11.40 -1.37 -21.77
C TRP A 406 -10.50 -1.11 -22.97
N GLY A 407 -10.32 0.16 -23.35
CA GLY A 407 -9.50 0.57 -24.49
C GLY A 407 -8.00 0.60 -24.20
N ASP A 408 -7.25 1.18 -25.12
CA ASP A 408 -5.79 1.31 -25.03
C ASP A 408 -5.34 2.39 -24.02
N SER A 409 -4.04 2.46 -23.78
CA SER A 409 -3.44 3.56 -23.02
C SER A 409 -3.56 4.87 -23.81
N VAL A 410 -3.58 5.99 -23.09
CA VAL A 410 -3.67 7.35 -23.65
C VAL A 410 -2.62 8.22 -22.97
N MET A 411 -2.26 9.32 -23.62
CA MET A 411 -1.53 10.39 -22.95
C MET A 411 -2.48 11.21 -22.08
N PHE A 412 -2.08 11.42 -20.83
CA PHE A 412 -2.82 12.22 -19.87
C PHE A 412 -1.82 13.05 -19.08
N ASN A 413 -1.87 14.38 -19.25
CA ASN A 413 -1.00 15.32 -18.53
C ASN A 413 0.50 14.98 -18.70
N GLY A 414 0.93 14.70 -19.93
CA GLY A 414 2.35 14.46 -20.27
C GLY A 414 2.86 13.03 -20.08
N TYR A 415 2.02 12.08 -19.66
CA TYR A 415 2.43 10.68 -19.48
C TYR A 415 1.38 9.68 -19.99
N GLU A 416 1.85 8.51 -20.40
CA GLU A 416 1.03 7.40 -20.88
C GLU A 416 0.39 6.64 -19.72
N MET A 417 -0.92 6.39 -19.81
CA MET A 417 -1.62 5.54 -18.85
C MET A 417 -2.95 4.99 -19.37
N TRP A 418 -3.44 3.91 -18.76
CA TRP A 418 -4.86 3.55 -18.82
C TRP A 418 -5.65 4.42 -17.84
N LYS A 419 -6.04 5.63 -18.27
CA LYS A 419 -6.72 6.57 -17.38
C LYS A 419 -8.13 6.08 -17.02
N ILE A 420 -8.38 6.00 -15.71
CA ILE A 420 -9.69 5.63 -15.16
C ILE A 420 -10.63 6.82 -15.05
N ASP A 421 -11.92 6.54 -14.95
CA ASP A 421 -12.91 7.50 -14.45
C ASP A 421 -12.75 7.63 -12.92
N ALA A 422 -11.85 8.52 -12.51
CA ALA A 422 -11.50 8.76 -11.11
C ALA A 422 -12.70 9.24 -10.29
N GLU A 423 -13.64 9.97 -10.91
CA GLU A 423 -14.88 10.39 -10.27
C GLU A 423 -15.77 9.18 -9.93
N ARG A 424 -16.04 8.29 -10.89
CA ARG A 424 -16.85 7.08 -10.67
C ARG A 424 -16.24 6.20 -9.58
N CYS A 425 -14.93 5.92 -9.67
CA CYS A 425 -14.22 5.12 -8.68
C CYS A 425 -14.34 5.73 -7.28
N THR A 426 -14.11 7.05 -7.17
CA THR A 426 -14.20 7.77 -5.89
C THR A 426 -15.61 7.73 -5.32
N ARG A 427 -16.63 8.04 -6.12
CA ARG A 427 -18.04 7.98 -5.70
C ARG A 427 -18.42 6.59 -5.22
N TYR A 428 -18.02 5.54 -5.93
CA TYR A 428 -18.28 4.16 -5.51
C TYR A 428 -17.62 3.85 -4.16
N ARG A 429 -16.32 4.15 -4.02
CA ARG A 429 -15.58 3.91 -2.77
C ARG A 429 -16.17 4.66 -1.59
N LEU A 430 -16.50 5.94 -1.76
CA LEU A 430 -17.07 6.76 -0.70
C LEU A 430 -18.45 6.28 -0.28
N THR A 431 -19.33 6.03 -1.25
CA THR A 431 -20.76 5.84 -1.00
C THR A 431 -21.21 4.38 -1.01
N ASN A 432 -20.27 3.43 -1.01
CA ASN A 432 -20.55 2.01 -0.86
C ASN A 432 -21.26 1.77 0.49
N SER A 433 -22.51 1.32 0.42
CA SER A 433 -23.35 1.02 1.58
C SER A 433 -23.44 -0.47 1.90
N LYS A 434 -22.67 -1.31 1.17
CA LYS A 434 -22.63 -2.78 1.34
C LYS A 434 -21.22 -3.26 1.70
N GLY A 435 -20.39 -2.34 2.20
CA GLY A 435 -18.99 -2.55 2.50
C GLY A 435 -18.29 -1.24 2.89
N SER A 436 -16.98 -1.32 3.09
CA SER A 436 -16.12 -0.21 3.46
C SER A 436 -15.09 0.02 2.35
N ALA A 437 -15.28 1.09 1.56
CA ALA A 437 -14.50 1.38 0.36
C ALA A 437 -14.60 0.29 -0.75
N CYS A 438 -13.52 0.12 -1.53
CA CYS A 438 -13.38 -0.90 -2.58
C CYS A 438 -11.91 -1.04 -2.99
N GLY A 439 -11.50 -2.27 -3.30
CA GLY A 439 -10.22 -2.70 -3.84
C GLY A 439 -10.35 -3.92 -4.75
N ARG A 440 -11.53 -4.15 -5.34
CA ARG A 440 -11.86 -5.36 -6.12
C ARG A 440 -10.95 -5.58 -7.32
N CYS A 441 -10.50 -4.51 -7.97
CA CYS A 441 -9.54 -4.59 -9.09
C CYS A 441 -8.21 -5.24 -8.69
N MET A 442 -7.78 -5.09 -7.43
CA MET A 442 -6.58 -5.75 -6.92
C MET A 442 -6.84 -7.26 -6.77
N LYS A 443 -7.98 -7.62 -6.17
CA LYS A 443 -8.37 -9.02 -5.95
C LYS A 443 -8.40 -9.83 -7.24
N THR A 444 -9.05 -9.30 -8.27
CA THR A 444 -9.36 -10.06 -9.48
C THR A 444 -8.23 -10.06 -10.51
N CYS A 445 -7.15 -9.30 -10.29
CA CYS A 445 -6.00 -9.30 -11.18
C CYS A 445 -5.34 -10.70 -11.20
N PRO A 446 -5.05 -11.31 -12.36
CA PRO A 446 -4.35 -12.60 -12.43
C PRO A 446 -2.94 -12.58 -11.81
N LEU A 447 -2.36 -11.38 -11.64
CA LEU A 447 -1.06 -11.21 -11.00
C LEU A 447 -1.15 -11.03 -9.48
N ASN A 448 -2.36 -10.99 -8.90
CA ASN A 448 -2.57 -11.09 -7.46
C ASN A 448 -2.28 -12.52 -7.01
N LYS A 449 -1.03 -12.79 -6.60
CA LYS A 449 -0.55 -14.15 -6.35
C LYS A 449 0.39 -14.23 -5.14
N VAL A 450 0.69 -15.47 -4.74
CA VAL A 450 1.72 -15.83 -3.75
C VAL A 450 2.73 -16.73 -4.45
N VAL A 451 4.01 -16.36 -4.35
CA VAL A 451 5.12 -16.96 -5.12
C VAL A 451 6.27 -17.38 -4.21
N ASP A 452 5.94 -17.96 -3.07
CA ASP A 452 6.89 -18.62 -2.17
C ASP A 452 7.03 -20.12 -2.49
N LEU A 453 7.88 -20.84 -1.76
CA LEU A 453 8.07 -22.29 -1.96
C LEU A 453 6.86 -23.13 -1.56
N ASP A 454 5.94 -22.58 -0.77
CA ASP A 454 4.77 -23.26 -0.22
C ASP A 454 3.52 -23.06 -1.09
N GLY A 455 3.55 -22.03 -1.95
CA GLY A 455 2.49 -21.70 -2.87
C GLY A 455 2.33 -22.70 -4.02
N PRO A 456 1.18 -22.65 -4.73
CA PRO A 456 0.86 -23.59 -5.80
C PRO A 456 1.92 -23.60 -6.91
N LEU A 457 2.31 -24.80 -7.35
CA LEU A 457 3.33 -24.99 -8.38
C LEU A 457 2.99 -24.25 -9.69
N LEU A 458 1.72 -24.29 -10.12
CA LEU A 458 1.27 -23.59 -11.33
C LEU A 458 1.46 -22.08 -11.24
N THR A 459 1.16 -21.49 -10.08
CA THR A 459 1.37 -20.05 -9.82
C THR A 459 2.84 -19.68 -9.89
N ARG A 460 3.72 -20.53 -9.37
CA ARG A 460 5.18 -20.32 -9.41
C ARG A 460 5.73 -20.41 -10.84
N ILE A 461 5.30 -21.43 -11.60
CA ILE A 461 5.66 -21.58 -13.02
C ILE A 461 5.16 -20.38 -13.84
N GLY A 462 3.88 -20.02 -13.69
CA GLY A 462 3.29 -18.87 -14.38
C GLY A 462 3.99 -17.56 -14.02
N SER A 463 4.38 -17.37 -12.76
CA SER A 463 5.16 -16.22 -12.34
C SER A 463 6.56 -16.20 -12.96
N TRP A 464 7.26 -17.33 -12.98
CA TRP A 464 8.59 -17.44 -13.57
C TRP A 464 8.54 -17.16 -15.07
N LEU A 465 7.59 -17.75 -15.81
CA LEU A 465 7.37 -17.48 -17.24
C LEU A 465 7.02 -16.00 -17.47
N GLY A 466 6.16 -15.44 -16.62
CA GLY A 466 5.75 -14.04 -16.70
C GLY A 466 6.89 -13.04 -16.55
N VAL A 467 7.93 -13.37 -15.78
CA VAL A 467 9.11 -12.52 -15.55
C VAL A 467 10.22 -12.81 -16.56
N ASN A 468 10.51 -14.08 -16.84
CA ASN A 468 11.71 -14.50 -17.56
C ASN A 468 11.46 -14.81 -19.05
N ALA A 469 10.25 -15.24 -19.44
CA ALA A 469 9.92 -15.64 -20.81
C ALA A 469 9.09 -14.57 -21.54
N LYS A 470 9.56 -13.30 -21.49
CA LYS A 470 8.79 -12.15 -22.00
C LYS A 470 8.45 -12.22 -23.48
N TRP A 471 9.35 -12.81 -24.29
CA TRP A 471 9.15 -13.02 -25.72
C TRP A 471 7.96 -13.94 -26.04
N LEU A 472 7.53 -14.78 -25.09
CA LEU A 472 6.38 -15.68 -25.25
C LEU A 472 5.03 -15.02 -24.86
N LYS A 473 5.05 -13.81 -24.29
CA LYS A 473 3.84 -13.15 -23.76
C LYS A 473 2.73 -12.94 -24.78
N PRO A 474 2.96 -12.54 -26.04
CA PRO A 474 1.87 -12.38 -27.00
C PRO A 474 1.02 -13.64 -27.17
N LEU A 475 1.64 -14.82 -27.09
CA LEU A 475 0.95 -16.11 -27.14
C LEU A 475 0.39 -16.53 -25.77
N MET A 476 1.16 -16.34 -24.70
CA MET A 476 0.83 -16.83 -23.36
C MET A 476 -0.25 -16.00 -22.66
N VAL A 477 -0.33 -14.68 -22.89
CA VAL A 477 -1.24 -13.78 -22.17
C VAL A 477 -2.72 -14.11 -22.44
N PRO A 478 -3.19 -14.29 -23.69
CA PRO A 478 -4.58 -14.67 -23.95
C PRO A 478 -4.94 -16.00 -23.28
N PHE A 479 -4.04 -16.99 -23.35
CA PHE A 479 -4.22 -18.27 -22.69
C PHE A 479 -4.26 -18.14 -21.17
N ALA A 480 -3.32 -17.39 -20.58
CA ALA A 480 -3.25 -17.20 -19.13
C ALA A 480 -4.49 -16.48 -18.60
N ALA A 481 -4.96 -15.43 -19.27
CA ALA A 481 -6.18 -14.72 -18.88
C ALA A 481 -7.43 -15.61 -18.98
N TRP A 482 -7.54 -16.40 -20.05
CA TRP A 482 -8.62 -17.38 -20.20
C TRP A 482 -8.56 -18.48 -19.14
N PHE A 483 -7.36 -19.02 -18.87
CA PHE A 483 -7.14 -20.10 -17.91
C PHE A 483 -7.43 -19.64 -16.48
N ASP A 484 -7.00 -18.43 -16.13
CA ASP A 484 -7.28 -17.77 -14.85
C ASP A 484 -8.79 -17.65 -14.59
N ASP A 485 -9.58 -17.29 -15.60
CA ASP A 485 -11.05 -17.32 -15.53
C ASP A 485 -11.61 -18.76 -15.46
N LYS A 486 -11.05 -19.68 -16.24
CA LYS A 486 -11.55 -21.06 -16.34
C LYS A 486 -11.41 -21.83 -15.02
N ILE A 487 -10.34 -21.59 -14.26
CA ILE A 487 -10.12 -22.20 -12.95
C ILE A 487 -10.73 -21.38 -11.79
N GLY A 488 -11.38 -20.26 -12.10
CA GLY A 488 -12.10 -19.45 -11.13
C GLY A 488 -11.21 -18.62 -10.20
N MET A 489 -10.00 -18.24 -10.62
CA MET A 489 -9.16 -17.33 -9.83
C MET A 489 -9.90 -16.00 -9.61
N GLY A 490 -9.90 -15.52 -8.37
CA GLY A 490 -10.65 -14.33 -7.98
C GLY A 490 -12.10 -14.59 -7.54
N MET A 491 -12.59 -15.84 -7.57
CA MET A 491 -13.80 -16.19 -6.81
C MET A 491 -13.57 -15.99 -5.31
N ARG A 492 -14.64 -15.81 -4.53
CA ARG A 492 -14.51 -15.76 -3.06
C ARG A 492 -14.23 -17.15 -2.52
N ASN A 493 -13.31 -17.22 -1.56
CA ASN A 493 -13.04 -18.43 -0.80
C ASN A 493 -13.65 -18.30 0.61
N PRO A 494 -14.83 -18.90 0.89
CA PRO A 494 -15.50 -18.76 2.18
C PRO A 494 -14.65 -19.22 3.37
N ALA A 495 -13.74 -20.17 3.18
CA ALA A 495 -12.84 -20.65 4.24
C ALA A 495 -11.82 -19.58 4.70
N LYS A 496 -11.66 -18.51 3.93
CA LYS A 496 -10.79 -17.37 4.26
C LYS A 496 -11.56 -16.16 4.80
N LYS A 497 -12.90 -16.21 4.88
CA LYS A 497 -13.71 -15.14 5.48
C LYS A 497 -13.71 -15.27 7.00
N TRP A 498 -12.75 -14.61 7.65
CA TRP A 498 -12.56 -14.68 9.12
C TRP A 498 -13.17 -13.49 9.88
N TRP A 499 -13.58 -12.43 9.20
CA TRP A 499 -14.06 -11.19 9.84
C TRP A 499 -15.57 -11.17 10.04
N PHE A 500 -16.01 -10.34 10.99
CA PHE A 500 -17.40 -9.99 11.18
C PHE A 500 -17.86 -8.94 10.16
N ASP A 501 -19.08 -9.09 9.67
CA ASP A 501 -19.73 -8.03 8.90
C ASP A 501 -20.30 -7.02 9.91
N HIS A 502 -19.50 -5.99 10.22
CA HIS A 502 -19.86 -4.92 11.15
C HIS A 502 -19.78 -3.54 10.49
N GLU A 503 -20.73 -2.66 10.84
CA GLU A 503 -20.75 -1.25 10.47
C GLU A 503 -20.93 -0.37 11.72
N ILE A 504 -20.07 0.63 11.88
CA ILE A 504 -20.23 1.68 12.88
C ILE A 504 -21.21 2.73 12.33
N VAL A 505 -22.32 2.90 13.03
CA VAL A 505 -23.34 3.93 12.78
C VAL A 505 -23.53 4.72 14.07
N ASP A 506 -23.38 6.04 14.00
CA ASP A 506 -23.53 6.95 15.14
C ASP A 506 -22.72 6.55 16.39
N GLY A 507 -21.51 6.02 16.16
CA GLY A 507 -20.59 5.59 17.21
C GLY A 507 -20.87 4.19 17.78
N VAL A 508 -21.88 3.49 17.28
CA VAL A 508 -22.27 2.15 17.73
C VAL A 508 -22.02 1.12 16.64
N VAL A 509 -21.46 -0.03 17.01
CA VAL A 509 -21.28 -1.16 16.10
C VAL A 509 -22.61 -1.87 15.87
N THR A 510 -22.97 -2.05 14.60
CA THR A 510 -24.23 -2.65 14.16
C THR A 510 -23.99 -3.74 13.12
N ILE A 511 -24.98 -4.62 12.95
CA ILE A 511 -25.02 -5.56 11.83
C ILE A 511 -25.50 -4.79 10.59
N PRO A 512 -24.73 -4.81 9.49
CA PRO A 512 -25.06 -4.06 8.29
C PRO A 512 -26.30 -4.64 7.59
N LYS A 513 -27.06 -3.76 6.92
CA LYS A 513 -28.27 -4.15 6.18
C LYS A 513 -27.99 -5.05 4.98
N ALA A 514 -26.79 -4.98 4.40
CA ALA A 514 -26.38 -5.78 3.25
C ALA A 514 -24.85 -5.84 3.14
N THR A 515 -24.34 -6.90 2.49
CA THR A 515 -22.91 -7.10 2.25
C THR A 515 -22.68 -7.48 0.79
N ASN A 516 -21.68 -6.87 0.13
CA ASN A 516 -21.28 -7.27 -1.21
C ASN A 516 -20.67 -8.67 -1.20
N GLN A 517 -21.09 -9.52 -2.14
CA GLN A 517 -20.70 -10.92 -2.24
C GLN A 517 -20.50 -11.29 -3.71
N ARG A 518 -19.57 -10.58 -4.38
CA ARG A 518 -19.37 -10.68 -5.83
C ARG A 518 -18.35 -11.76 -6.15
N ASP A 519 -18.75 -12.75 -6.92
CA ASP A 519 -17.82 -13.64 -7.62
C ASP A 519 -17.44 -13.04 -8.99
N ILE A 520 -16.49 -13.65 -9.69
CA ILE A 520 -16.11 -13.19 -11.04
C ILE A 520 -17.23 -13.43 -12.03
N ASP A 521 -17.34 -12.59 -13.06
CA ASP A 521 -18.30 -12.76 -14.15
C ASP A 521 -17.57 -12.80 -15.52
N PRO A 522 -17.03 -13.95 -15.94
CA PRO A 522 -16.38 -14.11 -17.24
C PRO A 522 -17.32 -13.92 -18.45
N SER A 523 -18.64 -13.90 -18.22
CA SER A 523 -19.63 -13.69 -19.29
C SER A 523 -19.80 -12.21 -19.64
N HIS A 524 -19.41 -11.30 -18.73
CA HIS A 524 -19.50 -9.87 -18.96
C HIS A 524 -18.47 -9.40 -20.01
N ARG A 525 -18.97 -9.05 -21.20
CA ARG A 525 -18.17 -8.57 -22.35
C ARG A 525 -18.74 -7.26 -22.90
N PRO A 526 -18.49 -6.12 -22.25
CA PRO A 526 -18.94 -4.84 -22.76
C PRO A 526 -18.13 -4.41 -23.99
N ASP A 527 -18.75 -3.57 -24.81
CA ASP A 527 -18.13 -2.95 -25.97
C ASP A 527 -17.27 -1.75 -25.52
N PRO A 528 -15.94 -1.78 -25.71
CA PRO A 528 -15.05 -0.68 -25.32
C PRO A 528 -15.45 0.66 -25.94
N LYS A 529 -16.03 0.66 -27.15
CA LYS A 529 -16.45 1.90 -27.84
C LYS A 529 -17.63 2.58 -27.18
N LYS A 530 -18.42 1.84 -26.40
CA LYS A 530 -19.59 2.36 -25.68
C LYS A 530 -19.24 2.82 -24.26
N GLN A 531 -18.05 2.50 -23.76
CA GLN A 531 -17.62 2.93 -22.44
C GLN A 531 -17.40 4.45 -22.42
N LYS A 532 -17.97 5.10 -21.39
CA LYS A 532 -17.86 6.54 -21.17
C LYS A 532 -16.93 6.79 -19.97
N ILE A 533 -15.71 7.24 -20.23
CA ILE A 533 -14.72 7.63 -19.23
C ILE A 533 -14.61 9.16 -19.18
N ALA A 534 -14.68 9.73 -17.98
CA ALA A 534 -14.49 11.16 -17.75
C ALA A 534 -13.01 11.48 -17.45
N TYR A 535 -12.40 12.33 -18.27
CA TYR A 535 -11.00 12.75 -18.18
C TYR A 535 -10.90 14.16 -17.60
N TYR A 536 -10.32 14.28 -16.40
CA TYR A 536 -10.14 15.56 -15.69
C TYR A 536 -8.70 16.04 -15.83
N HIS A 537 -8.39 16.70 -16.95
CA HIS A 537 -7.05 17.24 -17.23
C HIS A 537 -6.64 18.34 -16.25
N ALA A 538 -5.36 18.70 -16.26
CA ALA A 538 -4.79 19.65 -15.31
C ALA A 538 -5.51 21.01 -15.29
N ASN A 539 -5.94 21.51 -16.46
CA ASN A 539 -6.70 22.76 -16.59
C ASN A 539 -8.17 22.65 -16.13
N MET A 540 -8.64 21.44 -15.79
CA MET A 540 -9.98 21.17 -15.26
C MET A 540 -9.97 20.90 -13.75
N MET A 541 -8.78 20.85 -13.15
CA MET A 541 -8.62 20.65 -11.72
C MET A 541 -8.95 21.93 -10.95
N PRO A 542 -9.40 21.83 -9.70
CA PRO A 542 -9.64 23.01 -8.88
C PRO A 542 -8.36 23.84 -8.67
N PRO A 543 -8.47 25.18 -8.60
CA PRO A 543 -7.38 26.01 -8.09
C PRO A 543 -6.88 25.51 -6.73
N PRO A 544 -5.57 25.61 -6.45
CA PRO A 544 -4.97 25.12 -5.20
C PRO A 544 -5.56 25.74 -3.93
N ASP A 545 -5.95 27.01 -3.99
CA ASP A 545 -6.39 27.88 -2.89
C ASP A 545 -7.89 28.22 -2.98
N ALA A 546 -8.67 27.41 -3.71
CA ALA A 546 -10.09 27.61 -3.84
C ALA A 546 -10.78 27.63 -2.46
N PRO A 547 -11.50 28.71 -2.08
CA PRO A 547 -12.06 28.87 -0.73
C PRO A 547 -13.29 28.00 -0.45
N GLY A 548 -13.77 27.25 -1.44
CA GLY A 548 -14.98 26.44 -1.32
C GLY A 548 -15.11 25.33 -2.38
N PRO A 549 -16.30 24.75 -2.51
CA PRO A 549 -16.56 23.68 -3.47
C PRO A 549 -16.36 24.14 -4.92
N VAL A 550 -15.62 23.34 -5.70
CA VAL A 550 -15.44 23.48 -7.14
C VAL A 550 -16.03 22.24 -7.80
N VAL A 551 -17.34 22.31 -8.07
CA VAL A 551 -18.14 21.18 -8.56
C VAL A 551 -17.53 20.60 -9.84
N VAL A 552 -17.49 19.27 -9.91
CA VAL A 552 -17.01 18.56 -11.11
C VAL A 552 -17.90 18.82 -12.32
N ASP A 553 -17.32 19.26 -13.44
CA ASP A 553 -18.03 19.25 -14.73
C ASP A 553 -17.80 17.93 -15.45
N ARG A 554 -18.68 16.97 -15.15
CA ARG A 554 -18.62 15.63 -15.75
C ARG A 554 -18.91 15.66 -17.25
N LYS A 555 -19.73 16.59 -17.75
CA LYS A 555 -20.06 16.66 -19.19
C LYS A 555 -18.82 17.12 -19.97
N ALA A 556 -18.14 18.15 -19.50
CA ALA A 556 -16.87 18.58 -20.07
C ALA A 556 -15.81 17.47 -19.97
N ALA A 557 -15.71 16.79 -18.82
CA ALA A 557 -14.73 15.70 -18.65
C ALA A 557 -14.99 14.50 -19.57
N LEU A 558 -16.24 14.21 -19.93
CA LEU A 558 -16.57 13.21 -20.95
C LEU A 558 -16.19 13.67 -22.35
N ALA A 559 -16.43 14.95 -22.67
CA ALA A 559 -16.05 15.54 -23.96
C ALA A 559 -14.53 15.66 -24.12
N ALA A 560 -13.78 15.78 -23.02
CA ALA A 560 -12.32 15.85 -23.01
C ALA A 560 -11.63 14.61 -23.58
N LYS A 561 -12.35 13.51 -23.84
CA LYS A 561 -11.83 12.37 -24.59
C LYS A 561 -11.25 12.78 -25.95
N GLU A 562 -11.84 13.78 -26.61
CA GLU A 562 -11.39 14.27 -27.92
C GLU A 562 -10.04 15.02 -27.84
N LEU A 563 -9.55 15.33 -26.63
CA LEU A 563 -8.25 15.99 -26.41
C LEU A 563 -7.10 14.99 -26.24
N LEU A 564 -7.41 13.71 -26.10
CA LEU A 564 -6.41 12.68 -25.78
C LEU A 564 -5.57 12.35 -27.01
N GLU A 565 -4.26 12.39 -26.82
CA GLU A 565 -3.30 11.84 -27.77
C GLU A 565 -3.05 10.36 -27.43
N THR A 566 -2.84 9.55 -28.45
CA THR A 566 -2.15 8.27 -28.29
C THR A 566 -0.68 8.51 -27.93
N PRO A 567 0.01 7.55 -27.29
CA PRO A 567 1.44 7.67 -27.03
C PRO A 567 2.28 7.92 -28.29
N GLU A 568 1.85 7.40 -29.44
CA GLU A 568 2.54 7.59 -30.71
C GLU A 568 2.35 8.99 -31.27
N GLU A 569 1.12 9.53 -31.23
CA GLU A 569 0.85 10.92 -31.63
C GLU A 569 1.66 11.91 -30.78
N ALA A 570 1.79 11.68 -29.48
CA ALA A 570 2.61 12.52 -28.60
C ALA A 570 4.11 12.43 -28.93
N ARG A 571 4.66 11.26 -29.25
CA ARG A 571 6.05 11.14 -29.73
C ARG A 571 6.26 11.95 -31.01
N GLN A 572 5.33 11.84 -31.96
CA GLN A 572 5.41 12.57 -33.22
C GLN A 572 5.30 14.08 -33.00
N ARG A 573 4.41 14.52 -32.10
CA ARG A 573 4.27 15.93 -31.72
C ARG A 573 5.58 16.50 -31.16
N VAL A 574 6.16 15.82 -30.17
CA VAL A 574 7.44 16.23 -29.57
C VAL A 574 8.57 16.21 -30.61
N ALA A 575 8.61 15.20 -31.50
CA ALA A 575 9.61 15.13 -32.56
C ALA A 575 9.51 16.29 -33.57
N ARG A 576 8.32 16.89 -33.74
CA ARG A 576 8.11 18.12 -34.53
C ARG A 576 8.47 19.40 -33.78
N GLY A 577 8.87 19.33 -32.51
CA GLY A 577 9.19 20.49 -31.66
C GLY A 577 7.96 21.26 -31.19
N GLU A 578 6.77 20.65 -31.26
CA GLU A 578 5.53 21.25 -30.78
C GLU A 578 5.47 21.18 -29.24
N GLY A 579 5.04 22.27 -28.60
CA GLY A 579 4.92 22.34 -27.14
C GLY A 579 3.82 21.47 -26.54
N PRO A 580 3.72 21.40 -25.19
CA PRO A 580 2.68 20.64 -24.53
C PRO A 580 1.27 21.16 -24.89
N PRO A 581 0.26 20.27 -25.00
CA PRO A 581 -1.12 20.67 -25.15
C PRO A 581 -1.58 21.61 -24.03
N ALA A 582 -2.37 22.63 -24.38
CA ALA A 582 -2.83 23.66 -23.43
C ALA A 582 -3.58 23.08 -22.22
N HIS A 583 -4.24 21.93 -22.38
CA HIS A 583 -4.98 21.27 -21.30
C HIS A 583 -4.07 20.59 -20.24
N TYR A 584 -2.76 20.51 -20.48
CA TYR A 584 -1.77 20.07 -19.48
C TYR A 584 -1.38 21.18 -18.50
N ILE A 585 -1.76 22.43 -18.75
CA ILE A 585 -1.45 23.57 -17.87
C ILE A 585 -2.42 23.55 -16.68
N PRO A 586 -1.94 23.44 -15.42
CA PRO A 586 -2.81 23.44 -14.25
C PRO A 586 -3.58 24.75 -14.08
N THR A 587 -4.77 24.66 -13.52
CA THR A 587 -5.51 25.85 -13.08
C THR A 587 -4.67 26.65 -12.07
N PRO A 588 -4.45 27.96 -12.30
CA PRO A 588 -3.62 28.78 -11.43
C PRO A 588 -4.29 29.04 -10.07
N ALA A 589 -3.49 29.45 -9.09
CA ALA A 589 -3.99 29.96 -7.81
C ALA A 589 -4.81 31.24 -8.02
N ILE A 590 -5.83 31.45 -7.19
CA ILE A 590 -6.72 32.62 -7.22
C ILE A 590 -6.09 33.80 -6.45
N GLY A 591 -5.17 33.54 -5.53
CA GLY A 591 -4.61 34.52 -4.60
C GLY A 591 -5.50 34.76 -3.38
N ALA A 592 -6.33 33.79 -3.00
CA ALA A 592 -7.23 33.91 -1.86
C ALA A 592 -6.50 33.63 -0.54
N GLU A 593 -6.61 34.54 0.45
CA GLU A 593 -6.23 34.23 1.82
C GLU A 593 -7.24 33.24 2.42
N VAL A 594 -6.86 31.96 2.45
CA VAL A 594 -7.69 30.93 3.10
C VAL A 594 -7.50 31.04 4.61
N SER A 595 -8.39 31.78 5.27
CA SER A 595 -8.47 31.85 6.74
C SER A 595 -8.55 30.45 7.37
N GLU A 596 -7.93 30.25 8.53
CA GLU A 596 -7.94 28.94 9.22
C GLU A 596 -9.36 28.50 9.60
N GLU A 597 -10.26 29.44 9.90
CA GLU A 597 -11.66 29.19 10.31
C GLU A 597 -12.54 28.61 9.18
N GLY A 598 -12.14 28.78 7.90
CA GLY A 598 -12.89 28.27 6.74
C GLY A 598 -12.46 26.88 6.24
N ARG A 599 -11.44 26.26 6.86
CA ARG A 599 -10.83 25.02 6.33
C ARG A 599 -11.60 23.77 6.77
N VAL A 600 -11.95 22.91 5.82
CA VAL A 600 -12.53 21.60 6.13
C VAL A 600 -11.48 20.72 6.79
N ALA A 601 -11.72 20.31 8.04
CA ALA A 601 -10.78 19.52 8.81
C ALA A 601 -10.50 18.15 8.15
N SER A 602 -9.22 17.80 8.05
CA SER A 602 -8.80 16.47 7.62
C SER A 602 -9.38 15.40 8.55
N PRO A 603 -9.89 14.27 8.03
CA PRO A 603 -10.33 13.16 8.88
C PRO A 603 -9.17 12.51 9.66
N TYR A 604 -7.91 12.85 9.35
CA TYR A 604 -6.73 12.41 10.06
C TYR A 604 -6.21 13.44 11.07
N ALA A 605 -6.85 14.62 11.19
CA ALA A 605 -6.57 15.52 12.29
C ALA A 605 -6.92 14.85 13.63
N LYS A 606 -6.13 15.12 14.67
CA LYS A 606 -6.42 14.68 16.03
C LYS A 606 -7.73 15.34 16.47
N LYS A 607 -8.70 14.54 16.90
CA LYS A 607 -9.97 15.02 17.45
C LYS A 607 -9.86 15.19 18.95
#